data_AF-A0A2G4F621-F1
#
_entry.id   AF-A0A2G4F621-F1
#
_cell.length_a   1.000
_cell.length_b   1.000
_cell.length_c   1.000
_cell.angle_alpha   90.00
_cell.angle_beta   90.00
_cell.angle_gamma   90.00
#
_symmetry.space_group_name_H-M   'P 1'
#
loop_
_entity.id
_entity.type
_entity.pdbx_description
1 polymer ?
#
loop_
_entity_poly.entity_id
_entity_poly.type
_entity_poly.pdbx_seq_one_letter_code
_entity_poly.pdbx_strand_id
1 'polypeptide(L)'
;MDRPPLPQPKLDPTPITFDQYDAYTPEKLELWDGFYNYGGQNLTGFHLAVLANMGLRKAVRNVPLSLWLEAIQELALQNSKLNFDTEMGEAMLNRLNRGLEDLQSVAEYLEEEN
;
A
#
# COMPACT_ATOMS: atom_id res chain seq x y z
N MET A 1 -3.45 26.91 12.19
CA MET A 1 -2.30 26.37 11.45
C MET A 1 -2.86 25.42 10.42
N ASP A 2 -2.53 25.59 9.15
CA ASP A 2 -2.92 24.64 8.12
C ASP A 2 -2.18 23.32 8.37
N ARG A 3 -2.89 22.21 8.22
CA ARG A 3 -2.29 20.88 8.37
C ARG A 3 -1.24 20.70 7.26
N PRO A 4 0.00 20.27 7.56
CA PRO A 4 1.01 20.04 6.52
C PRO A 4 0.53 18.96 5.55
N PRO A 5 1.02 18.91 4.30
CA PRO A 5 0.62 17.88 3.35
C PRO A 5 0.99 16.48 3.85
N LEU A 6 0.22 15.47 3.44
CA LEU A 6 0.55 14.08 3.74
C LEU A 6 1.96 13.75 3.22
N PRO A 7 2.75 12.97 3.98
CA PRO A 7 4.00 12.42 3.49
C PRO A 7 3.79 11.66 2.17
N GLN A 8 4.78 11.74 1.27
CA GLN A 8 4.69 11.14 -0.07
C GLN A 8 5.75 10.04 -0.21
N PRO A 9 5.41 8.76 0.04
CA PRO A 9 6.35 7.66 -0.14
C PRO A 9 6.92 7.59 -1.55
N LYS A 10 8.20 7.24 -1.65
CA LYS A 10 8.89 6.97 -2.91
C LYS A 10 9.52 5.58 -2.89
N LEU A 11 10.03 5.14 -4.04
CA LEU A 11 10.72 3.86 -4.15
C LEU A 11 11.89 3.75 -3.16
N ASP A 12 12.66 4.83 -3.04
CA ASP A 12 13.77 4.97 -2.11
C ASP A 12 13.37 5.83 -0.90
N PRO A 13 14.04 5.65 0.26
CA PRO A 13 13.80 6.45 1.45
C PRO A 13 13.84 7.96 1.18
N THR A 14 12.85 8.67 1.72
CA THR A 14 12.79 10.13 1.70
C THR A 14 12.51 10.69 3.09
N PRO A 15 13.12 11.83 3.46
CA PRO A 15 12.83 12.47 4.74
C PRO A 15 11.41 13.03 4.75
N ILE A 16 10.82 13.14 5.95
CA ILE A 16 9.64 13.96 6.23
C ILE A 16 10.09 15.26 6.90
N THR A 17 9.27 16.30 6.81
CA THR A 17 9.56 17.56 7.53
C THR A 17 9.23 17.43 9.02
N PHE A 18 9.77 18.33 9.84
CA PHE A 18 9.40 18.39 11.26
C PHE A 18 7.91 18.67 11.44
N ASP A 19 7.31 19.55 10.65
CA ASP A 19 5.86 19.81 10.69
C ASP A 19 5.05 18.55 10.40
N GLN A 20 5.48 17.72 9.45
CA GLN A 20 4.84 16.43 9.18
C GLN A 20 5.04 15.46 10.33
N TYR A 21 6.22 15.42 10.93
CA TYR A 21 6.48 14.61 12.13
C TYR A 21 5.53 15.00 13.27
N ASP A 22 5.43 16.28 13.59
CA ASP A 22 4.57 16.81 14.67
C ASP A 22 3.08 16.54 14.38
N ALA A 23 2.64 16.74 13.13
CA ALA A 23 1.23 16.60 12.75
C ALA A 23 0.75 15.16 12.57
N TYR A 24 1.65 14.22 12.28
CA TYR A 24 1.29 12.85 11.87
C TYR A 24 1.86 11.75 12.75
N THR A 25 2.78 12.06 13.67
CA THR A 25 3.27 11.07 14.63
C THR A 25 2.30 11.02 15.81
N PRO A 26 1.68 9.86 16.11
CA PRO A 26 0.84 9.73 17.29
C PRO A 26 1.72 9.89 18.54
N GLU A 27 1.24 10.65 19.53
CA GLU A 27 1.94 10.80 20.81
C GLU A 27 2.15 9.46 21.51
N LYS A 28 1.18 8.55 21.35
CA LYS A 28 1.23 7.18 21.87
C LYS A 28 0.43 6.23 20.99
N LEU A 29 1.08 5.20 20.46
CA LEU A 29 0.36 4.09 19.84
C LEU A 29 -0.34 3.25 20.90
N GLU A 30 -1.62 2.98 20.69
CA GLU A 30 -2.48 2.16 21.53
C GLU A 30 -2.76 0.82 20.83
N LEU A 31 -2.95 -0.26 21.59
CA LEU A 31 -3.28 -1.59 21.05
C LEU A 31 -4.72 -1.93 21.39
N TRP A 32 -5.63 -1.81 20.42
CA TRP A 32 -7.05 -2.13 20.58
C TRP A 32 -7.45 -3.21 19.59
N ASP A 33 -8.08 -4.29 20.07
CA ASP A 33 -8.52 -5.44 19.27
C ASP A 33 -7.43 -6.05 18.36
N GLY A 34 -6.16 -5.97 18.77
CA GLY A 34 -5.01 -6.47 18.01
C GLY A 34 -4.44 -5.49 16.99
N PHE A 35 -4.97 -4.27 16.88
CA PHE A 35 -4.52 -3.24 15.95
C PHE A 35 -3.85 -2.07 16.66
N TYR A 36 -2.82 -1.51 16.03
CA TYR A 36 -2.29 -0.21 16.44
C TYR A 36 -3.28 0.90 16.11
N ASN A 37 -3.61 1.71 17.11
CA ASN A 37 -4.54 2.82 17.04
C ASN A 37 -3.96 4.05 17.77
N TYR A 38 -4.66 5.17 17.67
CA TYR A 38 -4.38 6.38 18.44
C TYR A 38 -5.67 7.17 18.65
N GLY A 39 -6.28 7.09 19.84
CA GLY A 39 -7.39 7.97 20.23
C GLY A 39 -8.56 8.00 19.25
N GLY A 40 -8.82 6.92 18.51
CA GLY A 40 -9.86 6.82 17.48
C GLY A 40 -9.58 7.62 16.20
N GLN A 41 -8.35 8.08 15.98
CA GLN A 41 -7.97 8.89 14.82
C GLN A 41 -7.48 8.04 13.64
N ASN A 42 -7.61 8.61 12.44
CA ASN A 42 -7.08 8.02 11.23
C ASN A 42 -5.53 8.12 11.19
N LEU A 43 -4.86 6.97 11.08
CA LEU A 43 -3.40 6.83 11.04
C LEU A 43 -2.77 6.96 9.64
N THR A 44 -3.51 7.32 8.59
CA THR A 44 -2.98 7.42 7.21
C THR A 44 -1.71 8.26 7.14
N GLY A 45 -1.67 9.43 7.78
CA GLY A 45 -0.47 10.28 7.78
C GLY A 45 0.74 9.60 8.43
N PHE A 46 0.52 8.87 9.53
CA PHE A 46 1.54 8.09 10.21
C PHE A 46 2.08 6.96 9.31
N HIS A 47 1.19 6.17 8.70
CA HIS A 47 1.58 5.09 7.79
C HIS A 47 2.40 5.61 6.60
N LEU A 48 1.98 6.74 6.02
CA LEU A 48 2.70 7.37 4.91
C LEU A 48 4.06 7.93 5.37
N ALA A 49 4.17 8.48 6.58
CA ALA A 49 5.46 8.90 7.14
C ALA A 49 6.43 7.72 7.28
N VAL A 50 5.96 6.60 7.83
CA VAL A 50 6.73 5.37 7.97
C VAL A 50 7.18 4.85 6.60
N LEU A 51 6.27 4.75 5.63
CA LEU A 51 6.59 4.30 4.27
C LEU A 51 7.54 5.26 3.55
N ALA A 52 7.42 6.57 3.76
CA ALA A 52 8.32 7.56 3.18
C ALA A 52 9.75 7.40 3.73
N ASN A 53 9.92 7.25 5.04
CA ASN A 53 11.25 7.05 5.63
C ASN A 53 11.81 5.64 5.37
N MET A 54 10.96 4.63 5.20
CA MET A 54 11.37 3.25 4.88
C MET A 54 11.75 3.09 3.40
N GLY A 55 11.04 3.75 2.49
CA GLY A 55 11.09 3.51 1.04
C GLY A 55 10.29 2.27 0.63
N LEU A 56 9.52 2.37 -0.46
CA LEU A 56 8.62 1.30 -0.90
C LEU A 56 9.37 0.02 -1.32
N ARG A 57 10.59 0.11 -1.85
CA ARG A 57 11.39 -1.09 -2.16
C ARG A 57 11.70 -1.92 -0.91
N LYS A 58 11.99 -1.26 0.20
CA LYS A 58 12.24 -1.95 1.46
C LYS A 58 10.94 -2.47 2.08
N ALA A 59 9.85 -1.71 1.95
CA ALA A 59 8.52 -2.17 2.40
C ALA A 59 8.10 -3.47 1.70
N VAL A 60 8.22 -3.51 0.37
CA VAL A 60 7.84 -4.69 -0.43
C VAL A 60 8.71 -5.90 -0.10
N ARG A 61 9.98 -5.72 0.24
CA ARG A 61 10.88 -6.83 0.62
C ARG A 61 10.52 -7.52 1.93
N ASN A 62 9.75 -6.88 2.82
CA ASN A 62 9.45 -7.43 4.14
C ASN A 62 8.19 -8.30 4.17
N VAL A 63 7.48 -8.41 3.04
CA VAL A 63 6.21 -9.13 2.92
C VAL A 63 6.28 -9.94 1.62
N PRO A 64 5.73 -11.17 1.59
CA PRO A 64 5.59 -11.94 0.36
C PRO A 64 5.00 -11.11 -0.80
N LEU A 65 5.57 -11.27 -1.99
CA LEU A 65 5.07 -10.70 -3.24
C LEU A 65 3.64 -11.16 -3.51
N SER A 66 3.30 -12.41 -3.18
CA SER A 66 1.94 -12.96 -3.30
C SER A 66 0.90 -12.10 -2.57
N LEU A 67 1.17 -11.66 -1.33
CA LEU A 67 0.27 -10.78 -0.58
C LEU A 67 0.16 -9.37 -1.19
N TRP A 68 1.23 -8.86 -1.80
CA TRP A 68 1.15 -7.59 -2.54
C TRP A 68 0.28 -7.72 -3.78
N LEU A 69 0.38 -8.83 -4.52
CA LEU A 69 -0.42 -9.09 -5.71
C LEU A 69 -1.90 -9.21 -5.36
N GLU A 70 -2.23 -9.93 -4.27
CA GLU A 70 -3.59 -10.02 -3.74
C GLU A 70 -4.17 -8.63 -3.40
N ALA A 71 -3.43 -7.81 -2.66
CA ALA A 71 -3.87 -6.46 -2.31
C ALA A 71 -4.08 -5.56 -3.55
N ILE A 72 -3.20 -5.69 -4.56
CA ILE A 72 -3.33 -4.96 -5.83
C ILE A 72 -4.59 -5.41 -6.59
N GLN A 73 -4.86 -6.72 -6.63
CA GLN A 73 -6.03 -7.28 -7.28
C GLN A 73 -7.32 -6.74 -6.65
N GLU A 74 -7.44 -6.81 -5.32
CA GLU A 74 -8.61 -6.31 -4.60
C GLU A 74 -8.86 -4.82 -4.87
N LEU A 75 -7.81 -4.00 -4.81
CA LEU A 75 -7.92 -2.57 -5.08
C LEU A 75 -8.33 -2.29 -6.53
N ALA A 76 -7.78 -3.03 -7.48
CA ALA A 76 -8.08 -2.85 -8.90
C ALA A 76 -9.55 -3.22 -9.20
N LEU A 77 -10.05 -4.33 -8.66
CA LEU A 77 -11.42 -4.80 -8.87
C LEU A 77 -12.49 -3.87 -8.29
N GLN A 78 -12.15 -3.03 -7.32
CA GLN A 78 -13.05 -1.98 -6.82
C GLN A 78 -13.22 -0.80 -7.81
N ASN A 79 -12.36 -0.70 -8.84
CA ASN A 79 -12.44 0.38 -9.80
C ASN A 79 -13.55 0.13 -10.83
N SER A 80 -14.57 1.00 -10.82
CA SER A 80 -15.73 0.87 -11.70
C SER A 80 -15.42 0.91 -13.20
N LYS A 81 -14.21 1.31 -13.61
CA LYS A 81 -13.77 1.25 -15.01
C LYS A 81 -13.40 -0.17 -15.48
N LEU A 82 -13.08 -1.07 -14.55
CA LEU A 82 -12.82 -2.48 -14.83
C LEU A 82 -14.13 -3.26 -14.65
N ASN A 83 -14.93 -3.28 -15.71
CA ASN A 83 -16.24 -3.93 -15.74
C ASN A 83 -16.44 -4.66 -17.06
N PHE A 84 -17.50 -5.46 -17.16
CA PHE A 84 -17.90 -6.14 -18.39
C PHE A 84 -18.93 -5.33 -19.20
N ASP A 85 -19.22 -4.10 -18.79
CA ASP A 85 -20.25 -3.26 -19.41
C ASP A 85 -19.74 -2.57 -20.68
N THR A 86 -18.42 -2.49 -20.84
CA THR A 86 -17.76 -1.93 -22.02
C THR A 86 -16.70 -2.88 -22.55
N GLU A 87 -16.54 -2.94 -23.87
CA GLU A 87 -15.50 -3.75 -24.52
C GLU A 87 -14.11 -3.41 -23.97
N MET A 88 -13.85 -2.12 -23.71
CA MET A 88 -12.58 -1.67 -23.13
C MET A 88 -12.41 -2.11 -21.68
N GLY A 89 -13.47 -2.03 -20.86
CA GLY A 89 -13.47 -2.51 -19.48
C GLY A 89 -13.18 -4.00 -19.41
N GLU A 90 -13.87 -4.80 -20.24
CA GLU A 90 -13.69 -6.25 -20.34
C GLU A 90 -12.26 -6.57 -20.78
N ALA A 91 -11.76 -5.90 -21.82
CA ALA A 91 -10.39 -6.09 -22.29
C ALA A 91 -9.34 -5.75 -21.22
N MET A 92 -9.54 -4.69 -20.44
CA MET A 92 -8.62 -4.34 -19.35
C MET A 92 -8.70 -5.33 -18.18
N LEU A 93 -9.90 -5.80 -17.83
CA LEU A 93 -10.10 -6.78 -16.78
C LEU A 93 -9.44 -8.13 -17.15
N ASN A 94 -9.64 -8.59 -18.38
CA ASN A 94 -8.97 -9.79 -18.90
C ASN A 94 -7.44 -9.65 -18.92
N ARG A 95 -6.91 -8.44 -19.20
CA ARG A 95 -5.47 -8.16 -19.12
C ARG A 95 -4.95 -8.15 -17.69
N LEU A 96 -5.70 -7.56 -16.76
CA LEU A 96 -5.36 -7.56 -15.34
C LEU A 96 -5.24 -9.00 -14.81
N ASN A 97 -6.25 -9.83 -15.07
CA ASN A 97 -6.28 -11.21 -14.60
C ASN A 97 -5.07 -12.00 -15.12
N ARG A 98 -4.80 -11.93 -16.43
CA ARG A 98 -3.63 -12.60 -17.01
C ARG A 98 -2.30 -12.10 -16.45
N GLY A 99 -2.15 -10.78 -16.32
CA GLY A 99 -0.93 -10.20 -15.77
C GLY A 99 -0.69 -10.59 -14.30
N LEU A 100 -1.75 -10.71 -13.51
CA LEU A 100 -1.68 -11.20 -12.14
C LEU A 100 -1.32 -12.68 -12.08
N GLU A 101 -1.89 -13.53 -12.94
CA GLU A 101 -1.53 -14.96 -13.03
C GLU A 101 -0.04 -15.16 -13.37
N ASP A 102 0.45 -14.39 -14.35
CA ASP A 102 1.87 -14.43 -14.73
C ASP A 102 2.78 -13.98 -13.57
N LEU A 103 2.42 -12.89 -12.88
CA LEU A 103 3.19 -12.38 -11.74
C LEU A 103 3.12 -13.30 -10.52
N GLN A 104 1.97 -13.94 -10.29
CA GLN A 104 1.78 -14.90 -9.21
C GLN A 104 2.68 -16.12 -9.41
N SER A 105 2.77 -16.64 -10.64
CA SER A 105 3.69 -17.74 -10.96
C SER A 105 5.16 -17.37 -10.70
N VAL A 106 5.54 -16.12 -10.99
CA VAL A 106 6.88 -15.60 -10.68
C VAL A 106 7.08 -15.46 -9.16
N ALA A 107 6.08 -14.95 -8.44
CA ALA A 107 6.14 -14.82 -6.98
C ALA A 107 6.34 -16.18 -6.32
N GLU A 108 5.55 -17.19 -6.72
CA GLU A 108 5.68 -18.56 -6.24
C GLU A 108 7.09 -19.10 -6.46
N TYR A 109 7.63 -19.00 -7.68
CA TYR A 109 8.99 -19.43 -7.97
C TYR A 109 10.06 -18.72 -7.10
N LEU A 110 9.89 -17.43 -6.84
CA LEU A 110 10.84 -16.66 -6.01
C LEU A 110 10.68 -16.96 -4.50
N GLU A 111 9.53 -17.43 -4.07
CA GLU A 111 9.19 -17.71 -2.68
C GLU A 111 9.38 -19.18 -2.29
N GLU A 112 9.44 -20.10 -3.26
CA GLU A 112 9.63 -21.55 -3.05
C GLU A 112 10.94 -21.95 -2.35
N GLU A 113 11.94 -21.06 -2.28
CA GLU A 113 13.25 -21.32 -1.66
C GLU A 113 13.55 -20.51 -0.37
N ASN A 114 12.55 -19.88 0.26
CA ASN A 114 12.73 -19.21 1.57
C ASN A 114 12.11 -19.96 2.76
#